data_AF-A0A243RVW8-F1
#
_entry.id   AF-A0A243RVW8-F1
#
_cell.length_a   1.000
_cell.length_b   1.000
_cell.length_c   1.000
_cell.angle_alpha   90.00
_cell.angle_beta   90.00
_cell.angle_gamma   90.00
#
_symmetry.space_group_name_H-M   'P 1'
#
loop_
_entity.id
_entity.type
_entity.pdbx_description
1 polymer ?
#
loop_
_entity_poly.entity_id
_entity_poly.type
_entity_poly.pdbx_seq_one_letter_code
_entity_poly.pdbx_strand_id
1 'polypeptide(L)'
;MARITAPVKDYNGTIGDVQFRDGVAETDNAAVINYCRGAGYDVDGETTEQPDGPTPVDSRDVERVQAGTRLRDAAVNPQPGDFLPPTNAGQADPHGPAVVAPGVHADGPAPIVPGPVPSDPAAQQERETEVAQRVLVDGEPATAVAQDRPPQSAPKAAWVDWAVSQGMDREQAADLTKAELIDLHGRAAADEEE
;
A
#
# COMPACT_ATOMS: atom_id res chain seq x y z
N MET A 1 37.70 -41.44 -7.55
CA MET A 1 37.79 -40.09 -8.11
C MET A 1 37.19 -40.16 -9.49
N ALA A 2 36.13 -39.40 -9.74
CA ALA A 2 35.45 -39.32 -11.02
C ALA A 2 36.02 -38.16 -11.83
N ARG A 3 36.14 -38.33 -13.14
CA ARG A 3 36.52 -37.28 -14.09
C ARG A 3 35.25 -36.62 -14.61
N ILE A 4 35.18 -35.30 -14.48
CA ILE A 4 34.04 -34.50 -14.93
C ILE A 4 34.47 -33.67 -16.14
N THR A 5 33.71 -33.74 -17.24
CA THR A 5 33.91 -32.91 -18.42
C THR A 5 32.72 -31.99 -18.62
N ALA A 6 32.98 -30.68 -18.68
CA ALA A 6 32.00 -29.64 -18.91
C ALA A 6 31.51 -29.65 -20.37
N PRO A 7 30.23 -29.30 -20.62
CA PRO A 7 29.71 -29.14 -21.98
C PRO A 7 30.47 -28.08 -22.79
N VAL A 8 31.03 -27.08 -22.09
CA VAL A 8 31.85 -26.01 -22.67
C VAL A 8 33.32 -26.37 -22.46
N LYS A 9 34.02 -26.69 -23.56
CA LYS A 9 35.40 -27.19 -23.56
C LYS A 9 36.43 -26.24 -22.93
N ASP A 10 36.18 -24.93 -22.95
CA ASP A 10 37.11 -23.94 -22.42
C ASP A 10 36.70 -23.42 -21.03
N TYR A 11 35.80 -24.14 -20.34
CA TYR A 11 35.33 -23.75 -19.03
C TYR A 11 36.44 -23.89 -17.97
N ASN A 12 36.72 -22.79 -17.27
CA ASN A 12 37.76 -22.68 -16.24
C ASN A 12 37.19 -22.20 -14.88
N GLY A 13 35.91 -22.45 -14.62
CA GLY A 13 35.25 -22.02 -13.38
C GLY A 13 35.38 -23.02 -12.23
N THR A 14 34.71 -22.71 -11.13
CA THR A 14 34.70 -23.54 -9.91
C THR A 14 33.28 -24.00 -9.60
N ILE A 15 33.10 -25.28 -9.29
CA ILE A 15 31.83 -25.85 -8.83
C ILE A 15 32.08 -26.55 -7.50
N GLY A 16 31.48 -26.05 -6.43
CA GLY A 16 31.78 -26.52 -5.08
C GLY A 16 33.25 -26.28 -4.72
N ASP A 17 33.96 -27.36 -4.38
CA ASP A 17 35.39 -27.40 -4.08
C ASP A 17 36.26 -27.80 -5.29
N VAL A 18 35.65 -27.95 -6.48
CA VAL A 18 36.32 -28.49 -7.67
C VAL A 18 36.60 -27.38 -8.68
N GLN A 19 37.87 -27.25 -9.07
CA GLN A 19 38.33 -26.29 -10.08
C GLN A 19 38.41 -26.97 -11.46
N PHE A 20 37.71 -26.41 -12.44
CA PHE A 20 37.84 -26.84 -13.83
C PHE A 20 39.02 -26.17 -14.52
N ARG A 21 39.67 -26.91 -15.41
CA ARG A 21 40.68 -26.41 -16.34
C ARG A 21 40.42 -26.99 -17.72
N ASP A 22 40.23 -26.14 -18.71
CA ASP A 22 39.90 -26.54 -20.08
C ASP A 22 38.75 -27.57 -20.10
N GLY A 23 37.69 -27.25 -19.36
CA GLY A 23 36.48 -28.05 -19.28
C GLY A 23 36.62 -29.36 -18.52
N VAL A 24 37.76 -29.67 -17.90
CA VAL A 24 37.97 -30.94 -17.17
C VAL A 24 38.28 -30.68 -15.70
N ALA A 25 37.72 -31.52 -14.83
CA ALA A 25 38.08 -31.57 -13.41
C ALA A 25 37.99 -33.01 -12.88
N GLU A 26 38.55 -33.25 -11.69
CA GLU A 26 38.50 -34.53 -10.99
C GLU A 26 38.06 -34.32 -9.54
N THR A 27 37.21 -35.21 -9.03
CA THR A 27 36.74 -35.15 -7.64
C THR A 27 36.25 -36.50 -7.13
N ASP A 28 36.25 -36.72 -5.82
CA ASP A 28 35.56 -37.83 -5.15
C ASP A 28 34.35 -37.35 -4.33
N ASN A 29 34.05 -36.05 -4.37
CA ASN A 29 32.91 -35.46 -3.68
C ASN A 29 31.59 -35.85 -4.37
N ALA A 30 30.85 -36.78 -3.73
CA ALA A 30 29.59 -37.31 -4.25
C ALA A 30 28.54 -36.21 -4.53
N ALA A 31 28.53 -35.12 -3.77
CA ALA A 31 27.59 -34.02 -3.99
C ALA A 31 27.87 -33.28 -5.31
N VAL A 32 29.15 -33.01 -5.59
CA VAL A 32 29.58 -32.37 -6.85
C VAL A 32 29.32 -33.29 -8.03
N ILE A 33 29.63 -34.58 -7.89
CA ILE A 33 29.35 -35.59 -8.93
C ILE A 33 27.86 -35.63 -9.30
N ASN A 34 26.98 -35.70 -8.30
CA ASN A 34 25.53 -35.75 -8.53
C ASN A 34 24.99 -34.46 -9.16
N TYR A 35 25.49 -33.30 -8.72
CA TYR A 35 25.15 -32.02 -9.32
C TYR A 35 25.57 -31.97 -10.80
N CYS A 36 26.82 -32.33 -11.10
CA CYS A 36 27.34 -32.31 -12.46
C CYS A 36 26.56 -33.26 -13.39
N ARG A 37 26.20 -34.47 -12.94
CA ARG A 37 25.30 -35.36 -13.71
C ARG A 37 23.96 -34.71 -14.03
N GLY A 38 23.30 -34.13 -13.02
CA GLY A 38 21.99 -33.48 -13.21
C GLY A 38 22.04 -32.22 -14.07
N ALA A 39 23.19 -31.56 -14.11
CA ALA A 39 23.45 -30.38 -14.93
C ALA A 39 23.95 -30.71 -16.35
N GLY A 40 23.99 -31.99 -16.74
CA GLY A 40 24.36 -32.43 -18.09
C GLY A 40 25.87 -32.45 -18.37
N TYR A 41 26.71 -32.51 -17.34
CA TYR A 41 28.14 -32.75 -17.49
C TYR A 41 28.37 -34.24 -17.78
N ASP A 42 29.43 -34.53 -18.53
CA ASP A 42 29.93 -35.90 -18.67
C ASP A 42 30.69 -36.28 -17.40
N VAL A 43 30.33 -37.42 -16.80
CA VAL A 43 31.02 -37.97 -15.64
C VAL A 43 31.51 -39.37 -15.99
N ASP A 44 32.82 -39.55 -15.99
CA ASP A 44 33.49 -40.81 -16.36
C ASP A 44 33.14 -41.36 -17.75
N GLY A 45 32.85 -40.47 -18.72
CA GLY A 45 32.45 -40.83 -20.07
C GLY A 45 30.94 -41.08 -20.23
N GLU A 46 30.17 -40.90 -19.15
CA GLU A 46 28.72 -41.02 -19.15
C GLU A 46 28.07 -39.63 -19.03
N THR A 47 27.42 -39.20 -20.11
CA THR A 47 26.52 -38.04 -20.09
C THR A 47 25.10 -38.53 -19.81
N THR A 48 24.47 -38.02 -18.75
CA THR A 48 23.04 -38.29 -18.51
C THR A 48 22.22 -37.35 -19.37
N GLU A 49 21.41 -37.89 -20.29
CA GLU A 49 20.42 -37.07 -21.00
C GLU A 49 19.43 -36.52 -19.97
N GLN A 50 19.40 -35.19 -19.85
CA GLN A 50 18.36 -34.55 -19.08
C GLN A 50 17.04 -34.81 -19.81
N PRO A 51 15.99 -35.28 -19.12
CA PRO A 51 14.69 -35.41 -19.76
C PRO A 51 14.31 -34.05 -20.34
N ASP A 52 13.78 -34.05 -21.57
CA ASP A 52 13.26 -32.84 -22.17
C ASP A 52 12.30 -32.18 -21.16
N GLY A 53 12.56 -30.91 -20.86
CA GLY A 53 11.62 -30.12 -20.08
C GLY A 53 10.25 -30.14 -20.75
N PRO A 54 9.16 -29.91 -19.99
CA PRO A 54 7.85 -29.79 -20.61
C PRO A 54 7.92 -28.76 -21.74
N THR A 55 7.37 -29.11 -22.91
CA THR A 55 7.29 -28.17 -24.02
C THR A 55 6.59 -26.90 -23.54
N PRO A 56 7.14 -25.71 -23.82
CA PRO A 56 6.46 -24.46 -23.47
C PRO A 56 5.05 -24.50 -24.05
N VAL A 57 4.04 -24.34 -23.20
CA VAL A 57 2.65 -24.30 -23.64
C VAL A 57 2.50 -23.09 -24.57
N ASP A 58 2.07 -23.31 -25.82
CA ASP A 58 1.76 -22.17 -26.70
C ASP A 58 0.62 -21.39 -26.05
N SER A 59 0.84 -20.09 -25.84
CA SER A 59 -0.19 -19.21 -25.27
C SER A 59 -1.47 -19.18 -26.10
N ARG A 60 -1.44 -19.58 -27.39
CA ARG A 60 -2.61 -19.74 -28.26
C ARG A 60 -3.41 -21.02 -27.97
N ASP A 61 -2.78 -22.04 -27.41
CA ASP A 61 -3.40 -23.32 -27.05
C ASP A 61 -3.94 -23.31 -25.61
N VAL A 62 -3.69 -22.23 -24.86
CA VAL A 62 -4.24 -22.04 -23.51
C VAL A 62 -5.72 -21.65 -23.61
N GLU A 63 -6.59 -22.58 -23.23
CA GLU A 63 -8.01 -22.26 -23.01
C GLU A 63 -8.17 -21.40 -21.76
N ARG A 64 -8.85 -20.26 -21.89
CA ARG A 64 -9.19 -19.43 -20.73
C ARG A 64 -10.41 -20.03 -20.04
N VAL A 65 -10.16 -20.91 -19.08
CA VAL A 65 -11.21 -21.41 -18.19
C VAL A 65 -11.42 -20.42 -17.05
N GLN A 66 -12.59 -19.80 -17.02
CA GLN A 66 -13.04 -19.01 -15.86
C GLN A 66 -13.55 -19.97 -14.78
N ALA A 67 -12.67 -20.33 -13.84
CA ALA A 67 -13.08 -21.06 -12.66
C ALA A 67 -13.77 -20.10 -11.66
N GLY A 68 -15.03 -20.38 -11.34
CA GLY A 68 -15.84 -19.56 -10.43
C GLY A 68 -16.54 -18.37 -11.09
N THR A 69 -17.16 -17.52 -10.28
CA THR A 69 -17.84 -16.32 -10.77
C THR A 69 -16.81 -15.35 -11.34
N ARG A 70 -17.09 -14.78 -12.52
CA ARG A 70 -16.25 -13.73 -13.09
C ARG A 70 -16.07 -12.63 -12.06
N LEU A 71 -14.82 -12.33 -11.72
CA LEU A 71 -14.49 -11.22 -10.85
C LEU A 71 -15.09 -9.97 -11.52
N ARG A 72 -16.20 -9.49 -10.95
CA ARG A 72 -16.90 -8.31 -11.40
C ARG A 72 -16.42 -7.19 -10.51
N ASP A 73 -15.80 -6.21 -11.12
CA ASP A 73 -15.42 -5.00 -10.40
C ASP A 73 -16.66 -4.14 -10.19
N ALA A 74 -17.09 -4.04 -8.93
CA ALA A 74 -18.23 -3.23 -8.55
C ALA A 74 -17.98 -1.72 -8.79
N ALA A 75 -16.72 -1.28 -8.89
CA ALA A 75 -16.36 0.07 -9.31
C ALA A 75 -16.61 0.33 -10.80
N VAL A 76 -16.63 -0.72 -11.63
CA VAL A 76 -16.85 -0.62 -13.09
C VAL A 76 -18.30 -0.90 -13.46
N ASN A 77 -18.95 -1.87 -12.83
CA ASN A 77 -20.33 -2.26 -13.12
C ASN A 77 -21.07 -2.58 -11.80
N PRO A 78 -21.59 -1.57 -11.08
CA PRO A 78 -22.26 -1.76 -9.81
C PRO A 78 -23.60 -2.48 -9.99
N GLN A 79 -23.97 -3.32 -9.02
CA GLN A 79 -25.24 -4.03 -8.95
C GLN A 79 -25.90 -3.80 -7.59
N PRO A 80 -27.24 -3.91 -7.47
CA PRO A 80 -27.95 -3.64 -6.21
C PRO A 80 -27.52 -4.49 -5.01
N GLY A 81 -26.83 -5.61 -5.22
CA GLY A 81 -26.30 -6.48 -4.16
C GLY A 81 -24.83 -6.24 -3.80
N ASP A 82 -24.16 -5.26 -4.41
CA ASP A 82 -22.77 -4.93 -4.08
C ASP A 82 -22.65 -4.24 -2.74
N PHE A 83 -21.65 -4.64 -1.97
CA PHE A 83 -21.30 -3.98 -0.74
C PHE A 83 -20.49 -2.71 -1.03
N LEU A 84 -21.14 -1.55 -0.88
CA LEU A 84 -20.52 -0.22 -0.98
C LEU A 84 -19.71 0.03 -2.28
N PRO A 85 -20.29 -0.16 -3.49
CA PRO A 85 -19.62 0.27 -4.72
C PRO A 85 -19.50 1.81 -4.78
N PRO A 86 -18.45 2.37 -5.41
CA PRO A 86 -18.34 3.81 -5.68
C PRO A 86 -19.67 4.43 -6.11
N THR A 87 -20.04 5.56 -5.51
CA THR A 87 -21.33 6.23 -5.76
C THR A 87 -21.43 6.73 -7.20
N ASN A 88 -20.29 6.87 -7.89
CA ASN A 88 -20.17 7.15 -9.31
C ASN A 88 -19.54 5.99 -10.12
N ALA A 89 -19.64 4.75 -9.63
CA ALA A 89 -19.14 3.56 -10.32
C ALA A 89 -19.68 3.47 -11.75
N GLY A 90 -18.81 3.16 -12.72
CA GLY A 90 -19.12 3.08 -14.15
C GLY A 90 -19.24 4.42 -14.89
N GLN A 91 -19.17 5.57 -14.20
CA GLN A 91 -19.25 6.90 -14.82
C GLN A 91 -17.89 7.63 -14.90
N ALA A 92 -16.96 7.28 -14.01
CA ALA A 92 -15.59 7.78 -13.99
C ALA A 92 -14.58 6.64 -14.17
N ASP A 93 -13.33 6.96 -14.53
CA ASP A 93 -12.22 5.99 -14.51
C ASP A 93 -12.12 5.39 -13.10
N PRO A 94 -12.28 4.07 -12.90
CA PRO A 94 -12.29 3.42 -11.59
C PRO A 94 -10.98 3.57 -10.79
N HIS A 95 -9.91 4.09 -11.40
CA HIS A 95 -8.65 4.43 -10.75
C HIS A 95 -8.28 5.92 -10.86
N GLY A 96 -9.19 6.75 -11.37
CA GLY A 96 -8.99 8.19 -11.53
C GLY A 96 -9.32 9.00 -10.27
N PRO A 97 -8.85 10.26 -10.18
CA PRO A 97 -9.09 11.15 -9.04
C PRO A 97 -10.57 11.52 -8.87
N ALA A 98 -11.42 11.21 -9.86
CA ALA A 98 -12.84 11.49 -9.83
C ALA A 98 -13.67 10.36 -9.17
N VAL A 99 -13.08 9.22 -8.77
CA VAL A 99 -13.80 8.12 -8.12
C VAL A 99 -14.26 8.53 -6.74
N VAL A 100 -15.55 8.37 -6.47
CA VAL A 100 -16.15 8.62 -5.16
C VAL A 100 -16.45 7.27 -4.52
N ALA A 101 -15.51 6.75 -3.74
CA ALA A 101 -15.79 5.59 -2.90
C ALA A 101 -16.85 5.98 -1.85
N PRO A 102 -17.90 5.18 -1.59
CA PRO A 102 -18.72 5.40 -0.42
C PRO A 102 -17.77 5.08 0.72
N GLY A 103 -17.35 6.12 1.45
CA GLY A 103 -16.20 6.00 2.33
C GLY A 103 -16.28 4.71 3.14
N VAL A 104 -15.17 3.98 3.24
CA VAL A 104 -15.02 2.98 4.31
C VAL A 104 -15.34 3.64 5.67
N HIS A 105 -15.23 4.97 5.72
CA HIS A 105 -15.87 5.88 6.66
C HIS A 105 -16.28 7.13 5.86
N ALA A 106 -17.54 7.27 5.47
CA ALA A 106 -17.98 8.45 4.72
C ALA A 106 -17.90 9.70 5.62
N ASP A 107 -16.96 10.58 5.24
CA ASP A 107 -16.70 11.96 5.67
C ASP A 107 -15.73 12.19 6.85
N GLY A 108 -14.48 12.55 6.47
CA GLY A 108 -13.44 13.10 7.35
C GLY A 108 -12.71 12.08 8.23
N PRO A 109 -11.70 12.52 9.01
CA PRO A 109 -11.20 11.71 10.13
C PRO A 109 -12.31 11.58 11.16
N ALA A 110 -13.25 10.66 10.93
CA ALA A 110 -14.16 10.22 11.97
C ALA A 110 -13.28 9.71 13.13
N PRO A 111 -13.47 10.19 14.35
CA PRO A 111 -12.67 9.72 15.48
C PRO A 111 -12.92 8.23 15.62
N ILE A 112 -11.87 7.43 15.44
CA ILE A 112 -11.89 6.02 15.82
C ILE A 112 -12.18 6.02 17.32
N VAL A 113 -13.38 5.62 17.73
CA VAL A 113 -13.75 5.56 19.15
C VAL A 113 -13.06 4.34 19.75
N PRO A 114 -11.98 4.49 20.52
CA PRO A 114 -11.27 3.35 21.06
C PRO A 114 -12.17 2.69 22.12
N GLY A 115 -12.32 1.37 22.07
CA GLY A 115 -13.09 0.63 23.06
C GLY A 115 -13.55 -0.74 22.60
N PRO A 116 -14.15 -1.54 23.50
CA PRO A 116 -14.72 -2.83 23.15
C PRO A 116 -15.87 -2.65 22.16
N VAL A 117 -15.88 -3.48 21.11
CA VAL A 117 -16.99 -3.57 20.16
C VAL A 117 -18.11 -4.36 20.82
N PRO A 118 -19.30 -3.77 21.09
CA PRO A 118 -20.46 -4.48 21.60
C PRO A 118 -20.88 -5.57 20.62
N SER A 119 -21.34 -6.71 21.14
CA SER A 119 -21.88 -7.79 20.31
C SER A 119 -23.25 -7.48 19.72
N ASP A 120 -23.94 -6.46 20.25
CA ASP A 120 -25.22 -5.96 19.74
C ASP A 120 -24.99 -4.84 18.71
N PRO A 121 -25.38 -5.04 17.44
CA PRO A 121 -25.25 -4.02 16.40
C PRO A 121 -26.01 -2.73 16.71
N ALA A 122 -27.16 -2.80 17.41
CA ALA A 122 -27.96 -1.62 17.73
C ALA A 122 -27.23 -0.72 18.73
N ALA A 123 -26.61 -1.31 19.75
CA ALA A 123 -25.80 -0.59 20.73
C ALA A 123 -24.55 0.06 20.10
N GLN A 124 -23.91 -0.60 19.12
CA GLN A 124 -22.80 0.00 18.38
C GLN A 124 -23.27 1.20 17.56
N GLN A 125 -24.39 1.06 16.83
CA GLN A 125 -24.96 2.12 16.02
C GLN A 125 -25.34 3.35 16.86
N GLU A 126 -25.97 3.15 18.01
CA GLU A 126 -26.33 4.24 18.93
C GLU A 126 -25.09 4.99 19.43
N ARG A 127 -24.06 4.24 19.85
CA ARG A 127 -22.80 4.81 20.34
C ARG A 127 -22.06 5.61 19.28
N GLU A 128 -21.96 5.08 18.07
CA GLU A 128 -21.32 5.77 16.94
C GLU A 128 -22.11 7.02 16.53
N THR A 129 -23.45 6.94 16.54
CA THR A 129 -24.33 8.07 16.23
C THR A 129 -24.18 9.19 17.26
N GLU A 130 -24.12 8.87 18.54
CA GLU A 130 -23.92 9.86 19.62
C GLU A 130 -22.57 10.57 19.50
N VAL A 131 -21.50 9.83 19.19
CA VAL A 131 -20.17 10.40 19.00
C VAL A 131 -20.13 11.25 17.73
N ALA A 132 -20.71 10.78 16.63
CA ALA A 132 -20.82 11.56 15.40
C ALA A 132 -21.57 12.87 15.67
N GLN A 133 -22.75 12.83 16.28
CA GLN A 133 -23.53 14.04 16.59
C GLN A 133 -22.80 15.05 17.49
N ARG A 134 -21.87 14.59 18.32
CA ARG A 134 -21.04 15.47 19.17
C ARG A 134 -19.92 16.16 18.39
N VAL A 135 -19.47 15.55 17.30
CA VAL A 135 -18.30 15.98 16.51
C VAL A 135 -18.73 16.73 15.24
N LEU A 136 -19.97 16.53 14.78
CA LEU A 136 -20.55 17.31 13.69
C LEU A 136 -21.14 18.63 14.20
N VAL A 137 -20.81 19.74 13.55
CA VAL A 137 -21.47 21.04 13.71
C VAL A 137 -22.27 21.30 12.43
N ASP A 138 -23.58 21.50 12.56
CA ASP A 138 -24.51 21.74 11.43
C ASP A 138 -24.47 20.68 10.30
N GLY A 139 -24.15 19.43 10.63
CA GLY A 139 -24.14 18.33 9.66
C GLY A 139 -22.85 18.24 8.83
N GLU A 140 -21.84 19.04 9.16
CA GLU A 140 -20.49 18.93 8.62
C GLU A 140 -19.53 18.44 9.72
N PRO A 141 -18.52 17.60 9.38
CA PRO A 141 -17.49 17.23 10.35
C PRO A 141 -16.80 18.51 10.81
N ALA A 142 -16.75 18.77 12.12
CA ALA A 142 -15.95 19.86 12.65
C ALA A 142 -14.52 19.66 12.14
N THR A 143 -14.10 20.47 11.18
CA THR A 143 -12.75 20.47 10.63
C THR A 143 -11.80 21.08 11.65
N ALA A 144 -11.70 20.46 12.83
CA ALA A 144 -10.59 20.64 13.73
C ALA A 144 -9.42 19.78 13.23
N VAL A 145 -8.95 20.06 12.01
CA VAL A 145 -7.52 19.93 11.78
C VAL A 145 -6.95 21.04 12.64
N ALA A 146 -6.47 20.70 13.84
CA ALA A 146 -5.67 21.63 14.63
C ALA A 146 -4.45 21.98 13.77
N GLN A 147 -4.58 23.01 12.94
CA GLN A 147 -3.45 23.54 12.20
C GLN A 147 -2.45 23.97 13.24
N ASP A 148 -1.18 23.59 13.11
CA ASP A 148 -0.19 24.08 14.06
C ASP A 148 -0.22 25.61 14.03
N ARG A 149 -0.19 26.21 15.22
CA ARG A 149 -0.17 27.65 15.39
C ARG A 149 0.89 28.25 14.45
N PRO A 150 0.53 29.18 13.56
CA PRO A 150 1.50 29.78 12.65
C PRO A 150 2.65 30.43 13.44
N PRO A 151 3.92 30.32 13.00
CA PRO A 151 5.00 31.07 13.61
C PRO A 151 4.75 32.58 13.45
N GLN A 152 5.28 33.41 14.35
CA GLN A 152 5.13 34.88 14.24
C GLN A 152 5.65 35.44 12.91
N SER A 153 6.58 34.74 12.26
CA SER A 153 7.09 35.09 10.93
C SER A 153 6.12 34.75 9.77
N ALA A 154 5.10 33.91 9.99
CA ALA A 154 4.14 33.48 8.98
C ALA A 154 3.37 34.64 8.34
N PRO A 155 2.91 34.53 7.07
CA PRO A 155 2.14 35.58 6.42
C PRO A 155 0.78 35.83 7.10
N LYS A 156 0.20 37.02 6.91
CA LYS A 156 -1.11 37.39 7.48
C LYS A 156 -2.20 36.37 7.13
N ALA A 157 -2.20 35.85 5.90
CA ALA A 157 -3.18 34.85 5.46
C ALA A 157 -3.20 33.61 6.38
N ALA A 158 -2.03 33.09 6.76
CA ALA A 158 -1.94 31.95 7.68
C ALA A 158 -2.51 32.28 9.08
N TRP A 159 -2.33 33.52 9.55
CA TRP A 159 -2.89 33.99 10.81
C TRP A 159 -4.41 34.20 10.75
N VAL A 160 -4.95 34.59 9.59
CA VAL A 160 -6.40 34.69 9.36
C VAL A 160 -7.04 33.30 9.37
N ASP A 161 -6.45 32.34 8.65
CA ASP A 161 -6.95 30.96 8.63
C ASP A 161 -6.88 30.32 10.04
N TRP A 162 -5.83 30.63 10.82
CA TRP A 162 -5.73 30.22 12.23
C TRP A 162 -6.79 30.88 13.13
N ALA A 163 -7.03 32.18 13.00
CA ALA A 163 -8.07 32.83 13.80
C ALA A 163 -9.47 32.25 13.48
N VAL A 164 -9.73 31.94 12.21
CA VAL A 164 -10.96 31.27 11.77
C VAL A 164 -11.08 29.87 12.38
N SER A 165 -10.00 29.09 12.43
CA SER A 165 -10.01 27.78 13.09
C SER A 165 -10.21 27.86 14.61
N GLN A 166 -9.87 29.00 15.23
CA GLN A 166 -10.17 29.31 16.64
C GLN A 166 -11.59 29.88 16.85
N GLY A 167 -12.42 29.91 15.80
CA GLY A 167 -13.83 30.33 15.88
C GLY A 167 -14.09 31.81 15.59
N MET A 168 -13.10 32.57 15.08
CA MET A 168 -13.31 33.94 14.60
C MET A 168 -13.97 33.94 13.21
N ASP A 169 -14.84 34.91 12.94
CA ASP A 169 -15.38 35.09 11.58
C ASP A 169 -14.28 35.48 10.59
N ARG A 170 -14.38 35.02 9.34
CA ARG A 170 -13.34 35.22 8.31
C ARG A 170 -13.24 36.67 7.85
N GLU A 171 -14.34 37.40 7.74
CA GLU A 171 -14.33 38.81 7.36
C GLU A 171 -13.74 39.65 8.49
N GLN A 172 -14.13 39.37 9.74
CA GLN A 172 -13.54 39.99 10.92
C GLN A 172 -12.03 39.74 11.04
N ALA A 173 -11.59 38.49 10.83
CA ALA A 173 -10.17 38.14 10.88
C ALA A 173 -9.37 38.83 9.75
N ALA A 174 -9.96 38.99 8.57
CA ALA A 174 -9.32 39.66 7.43
C ALA A 174 -9.13 41.16 7.66
N ASP A 175 -10.00 41.81 8.42
CA ASP A 175 -9.92 43.24 8.76
C ASP A 175 -8.84 43.55 9.81
N LEU A 176 -8.53 42.60 10.70
CA LEU A 176 -7.48 42.75 11.70
C LEU A 176 -6.07 42.75 11.08
N THR A 177 -5.15 43.48 11.69
CA THR A 177 -3.74 43.41 11.33
C THR A 177 -3.11 42.10 11.84
N LYS A 178 -2.02 41.66 11.19
CA LYS A 178 -1.28 40.47 11.64
C LYS A 178 -0.82 40.60 13.11
N ALA A 179 -0.46 41.80 13.56
CA ALA A 179 -0.04 42.05 14.93
C ALA A 179 -1.19 41.86 15.93
N GLU A 180 -2.39 42.34 15.59
CA GLU A 180 -3.60 42.14 16.41
C GLU A 180 -4.01 40.67 16.45
N LEU A 181 -3.95 39.95 15.32
CA LEU A 181 -4.19 38.50 15.28
C LEU A 181 -3.20 37.72 16.17
N ILE A 182 -1.93 38.13 16.18
CA ILE A 182 -0.89 37.53 17.04
C ILE A 182 -1.14 37.85 18.53
N ASP A 183 -1.56 39.07 18.88
CA ASP A 183 -1.81 39.42 20.28
C ASP A 183 -3.06 38.71 20.82
N LEU A 184 -4.13 38.63 20.01
CA LEU A 184 -5.39 37.98 20.38
C LEU A 184 -5.27 36.44 20.47
N HIS A 185 -4.59 35.80 19.51
CA HIS A 185 -4.54 34.33 19.41
C HIS A 185 -3.16 33.72 19.69
N GLY A 186 -2.14 34.55 19.93
CA GLY A 186 -0.76 34.11 20.13
C GLY A 186 -0.28 34.12 21.58
N ARG A 187 -1.11 34.46 22.57
CA ARG A 187 -0.67 34.68 23.95
C ARG A 187 -0.89 33.51 24.93
N ALA A 188 -1.42 32.37 24.49
CA ALA A 188 -1.88 31.31 25.41
C ALA A 188 -0.95 30.10 25.64
N ALA A 189 0.35 30.14 25.28
CA ALA A 189 1.20 28.94 25.38
C ALA A 189 2.66 29.18 25.78
N ALA A 190 2.99 30.28 26.47
CA ALA A 190 4.36 30.54 26.92
C ALA A 190 4.55 30.56 28.45
N ASP A 191 3.47 30.43 29.25
CA ASP A 191 3.53 30.52 30.72
C ASP A 191 3.13 29.20 31.43
N GLU A 192 3.31 28.04 30.78
CA GLU A 192 3.18 26.72 31.43
C GLU A 192 4.44 25.84 31.25
N GLU A 193 5.63 26.43 31.40
CA GLU A 193 6.86 25.69 31.75
C GLU A 193 7.76 26.57 32.66
N GLU A 194 7.39 26.73 33.93
CA GLU A 194 8.35 26.88 35.05
C GLU A 194 7.80 26.28 36.35
#